data_AF-M0F7C6-F1
#
_entry.id   AF-M0F7C6-F1
#
_cell.length_a   1.000
_cell.length_b   1.000
_cell.length_c   1.000
_cell.angle_alpha   90.00
_cell.angle_beta   90.00
_cell.angle_gamma   90.00
#
_symmetry.space_group_name_H-M   'P 1'
#
loop_
_entity.id
_entity.type
_entity.pdbx_description
1 polymer ?
#
loop_
_entity_poly.entity_id
_entity_poly.type
_entity_poly.pdbx_seq_one_letter_code
_entity_poly.pdbx_strand_id
1 'polypeptide(L)'
;MTGARSTPSASDCGDERDRQDGRDGENGRDGRPGADEEDGPVPVEERPEPSAVIGRIPTDAGLRRQLAAAARSRGRTASVASEIDDIESDLAAIEIEPVDLTAARRRVAETTGEIERLKERVAALRGDARARRAVDADADAALDDLETAAAELSAAQTEAIAAEQALERARAEAARNRDERRRRLRLRDRLRNRRRAARHELAEAVYPEFRQALAVVPGGDPNDAGSGPEAYDGDPVAASLAAVRVAALDAPVELRGEAARAVEAADRSARSLLRTARVRVGEAAGGASDRPDV
;
A
#
# COMPACT_ATOMS: atom_id res chain seq x y z
N MET A 1 22.30 46.57 59.23
CA MET A 1 23.53 45.83 59.51
C MET A 1 24.12 45.40 58.19
N THR A 2 25.31 45.94 57.87
CA THR A 2 26.44 45.31 57.12
C THR A 2 26.11 44.52 55.85
N GLY A 3 26.48 44.97 54.63
CA GLY A 3 27.85 44.90 54.07
C GLY A 3 28.13 43.46 53.57
N ALA A 4 28.64 43.14 52.38
CA ALA A 4 29.49 43.84 51.43
C ALA A 4 29.47 43.12 50.06
N ARG A 5 30.00 43.82 49.05
CA ARG A 5 30.39 43.32 47.71
C ARG A 5 31.58 42.35 47.82
N SER A 6 31.72 41.41 46.88
CA SER A 6 33.01 41.15 46.20
C SER A 6 32.88 40.21 45.00
N THR A 7 33.68 40.55 43.99
CA THR A 7 33.81 40.10 42.60
C THR A 7 34.63 38.80 42.43
N PRO A 8 34.78 38.27 41.19
CA PRO A 8 35.21 36.90 40.91
C PRO A 8 36.72 36.75 40.75
N SER A 9 37.23 35.52 40.89
CA SER A 9 38.61 35.14 40.53
C SER A 9 38.58 34.14 39.38
N ALA A 10 39.20 34.55 38.28
CA ALA A 10 39.76 33.67 37.27
C ALA A 10 40.98 32.92 37.83
N SER A 11 41.29 31.79 37.19
CA SER A 11 42.55 31.04 37.13
C SER A 11 42.16 29.56 36.86
N ASP A 12 42.82 28.78 36.02
CA ASP A 12 44.06 28.93 35.26
C ASP A 12 44.25 27.60 34.48
N CYS A 13 45.09 27.64 33.43
CA CYS A 13 45.88 26.56 32.82
C CYS A 13 45.18 25.29 32.33
N GLY A 14 45.25 24.97 31.02
CA GLY A 14 46.36 24.23 30.38
C GLY A 14 45.79 22.86 30.00
N ASP A 15 46.10 22.14 28.92
CA ASP A 15 47.35 21.84 28.23
C ASP A 15 46.92 21.04 26.97
N GLU A 16 47.21 21.48 25.75
CA GLU A 16 48.21 20.88 24.84
C GLU A 16 48.21 19.34 24.64
N ARG A 17 47.98 18.96 23.36
CA ARG A 17 48.61 17.86 22.58
C ARG A 17 48.17 16.41 22.82
N ASP A 18 47.57 15.82 21.77
CA ASP A 18 48.06 14.63 21.04
C ASP A 18 47.13 14.37 19.83
N ARG A 19 47.59 14.46 18.57
CA ARG A 19 48.42 13.53 17.77
C ARG A 19 47.71 12.23 17.33
N GLN A 20 47.74 12.07 15.99
CA GLN A 20 47.66 10.86 15.17
C GLN A 20 46.23 10.33 14.89
N ASP A 21 45.71 10.38 13.66
CA ASP A 21 46.17 9.80 12.38
C ASP A 21 45.91 8.28 12.34
N GLY A 22 45.00 7.83 11.45
CA GLY A 22 44.80 6.41 11.20
C GLY A 22 43.39 5.94 10.82
N ARG A 23 43.11 5.96 9.51
CA ARG A 23 42.50 4.88 8.71
C ARG A 23 41.01 4.54 8.86
N ASP A 24 40.33 4.74 7.73
CA ASP A 24 39.68 3.69 6.93
C ASP A 24 38.77 2.70 7.67
N GLY A 25 37.49 3.06 7.69
CA GLY A 25 36.39 2.16 8.01
C GLY A 25 35.32 2.25 6.92
N GLU A 26 35.68 1.88 5.69
CA GLU A 26 34.74 1.49 4.66
C GLU A 26 33.92 0.30 5.17
N ASN A 27 32.78 0.56 5.79
CA ASN A 27 31.75 -0.45 5.93
C ASN A 27 30.67 -0.17 4.90
N GLY A 28 30.88 -0.82 3.74
CA GLY A 28 29.90 -1.04 2.70
C GLY A 28 28.59 -1.48 3.35
N ARG A 29 27.64 -0.56 3.37
CA ARG A 29 26.25 -0.95 3.51
C ARG A 29 25.89 -1.60 2.19
N ASP A 30 25.92 -2.92 2.20
CA ASP A 30 25.23 -3.79 1.27
C ASP A 30 23.82 -3.22 1.07
N GLY A 31 23.70 -2.40 0.03
CA GLY A 31 22.44 -2.04 -0.58
C GLY A 31 21.90 -3.31 -1.20
N ARG A 32 21.32 -4.17 -0.37
CA ARG A 32 20.43 -5.22 -0.83
C ARG A 32 19.47 -4.52 -1.79
N PRO A 33 19.41 -4.91 -3.08
CA PRO A 33 18.35 -4.44 -3.94
C PRO A 33 17.06 -4.86 -3.23
N GLY A 34 16.35 -3.88 -2.70
CA GLY A 34 15.03 -4.09 -2.15
C GLY A 34 14.27 -4.78 -3.26
N ALA A 35 13.86 -6.01 -2.98
CA ALA A 35 13.04 -6.79 -3.88
C ALA A 35 11.94 -5.85 -4.40
N ASP A 36 11.85 -5.76 -5.71
CA ASP A 36 10.71 -5.23 -6.40
C ASP A 36 9.51 -6.08 -5.96
N GLU A 37 8.94 -5.74 -4.80
CA GLU A 37 7.65 -6.24 -4.36
C GLU A 37 6.68 -5.77 -5.42
N GLU A 38 6.32 -6.72 -6.28
CA GLU A 38 5.41 -6.61 -7.41
C GLU A 38 4.37 -5.51 -7.18
N ASP A 39 4.68 -4.30 -7.69
CA ASP A 39 3.81 -3.12 -7.65
C ASP A 39 2.76 -3.24 -8.77
N GLY A 40 2.27 -4.46 -8.97
CA GLY A 40 1.14 -4.74 -9.82
C GLY A 40 -0.10 -4.03 -9.26
N PRO A 41 -1.09 -3.74 -10.12
CA PRO A 41 -2.36 -3.22 -9.65
C PRO A 41 -3.01 -4.27 -8.75
N VAL A 42 -2.83 -4.17 -7.44
CA VAL A 42 -3.64 -4.92 -6.48
C VAL A 42 -5.06 -4.38 -6.66
N PRO A 43 -5.99 -5.19 -7.18
CA PRO A 43 -7.33 -4.71 -7.48
C PRO A 43 -7.96 -4.16 -6.21
N VAL A 44 -8.61 -3.00 -6.33
CA VAL A 44 -9.45 -2.48 -5.27
C VAL A 44 -10.51 -3.54 -5.03
N GLU A 45 -10.44 -4.23 -3.89
CA GLU A 45 -11.39 -5.29 -3.55
C GLU A 45 -12.80 -4.71 -3.63
N GLU A 46 -13.56 -5.15 -4.65
CA GLU A 46 -14.91 -4.68 -4.92
C GLU A 46 -15.79 -4.96 -3.71
N ARG A 47 -16.76 -4.06 -3.48
CA ARG A 47 -17.69 -4.20 -2.37
C ARG A 47 -18.58 -5.42 -2.66
N PRO A 48 -18.58 -6.47 -1.81
CA PRO A 48 -19.36 -7.67 -2.09
C PRO A 48 -20.84 -7.36 -2.06
N GLU A 49 -21.56 -7.88 -3.05
CA GLU A 49 -23.02 -7.82 -3.12
C GLU A 49 -23.67 -8.43 -1.87
N PRO A 50 -24.84 -7.93 -1.41
CA PRO A 50 -25.49 -8.45 -0.21
C PRO A 50 -25.72 -9.97 -0.25
N SER A 51 -26.15 -10.52 -1.40
CA SER A 51 -26.36 -11.95 -1.60
C SER A 51 -25.09 -12.78 -1.44
N ALA A 52 -23.92 -12.23 -1.76
CA ALA A 52 -22.64 -12.93 -1.58
C ALA A 52 -22.26 -13.07 -0.09
N VAL A 53 -22.80 -12.22 0.78
CA VAL A 53 -22.51 -12.24 2.23
C VAL A 53 -23.50 -13.08 3.02
N ILE A 54 -24.80 -12.93 2.72
CA ILE A 54 -25.91 -13.54 3.50
C ILE A 54 -26.79 -14.50 2.68
N GLY A 55 -26.44 -14.79 1.42
CA GLY A 55 -27.19 -15.72 0.57
C GLY A 55 -26.94 -17.21 0.87
N ARG A 56 -25.99 -17.53 1.76
CA ARG A 56 -25.71 -18.90 2.23
C ARG A 56 -25.59 -18.91 3.75
N ILE A 57 -26.26 -19.86 4.40
CA ILE A 57 -26.20 -20.07 5.85
C ILE A 57 -25.76 -21.53 6.14
N PRO A 58 -24.80 -21.75 7.06
CA PRO A 58 -24.06 -20.73 7.83
C PRO A 58 -23.17 -19.86 6.95
N THR A 59 -22.90 -18.65 7.41
CA THR A 59 -22.03 -17.68 6.71
C THR A 59 -20.72 -17.55 7.48
N ASP A 60 -19.61 -17.42 6.74
CA ASP A 60 -18.28 -17.17 7.30
C ASP A 60 -18.08 -15.69 7.71
N ALA A 61 -19.08 -14.84 7.44
CA ALA A 61 -19.06 -13.43 7.79
C ALA A 61 -19.52 -13.20 9.23
N GLY A 62 -18.75 -12.42 10.01
CA GLY A 62 -19.20 -11.98 11.34
C GLY A 62 -20.46 -11.08 11.29
N LEU A 63 -21.25 -11.06 12.37
CA LEU A 63 -22.57 -10.42 12.46
C LEU A 63 -22.63 -9.00 11.87
N ARG A 64 -21.69 -8.11 12.23
CA ARG A 64 -21.64 -6.74 11.69
C ARG A 64 -21.59 -6.69 10.17
N ARG A 65 -20.87 -7.62 9.53
CA ARG A 65 -20.76 -7.70 8.06
C ARG A 65 -22.09 -8.19 7.46
N GLN A 66 -22.76 -9.13 8.11
CA GLN A 66 -24.08 -9.63 7.71
C GLN A 66 -25.15 -8.54 7.81
N LEU A 67 -25.22 -7.82 8.93
CA LEU A 67 -26.18 -6.73 9.12
C LEU A 67 -25.94 -5.57 8.17
N ALA A 68 -24.68 -5.22 7.91
CA ALA A 68 -24.36 -4.21 6.90
C ALA A 68 -24.78 -4.64 5.48
N ALA A 69 -24.71 -5.94 5.15
CA ALA A 69 -25.25 -6.47 3.90
C ALA A 69 -26.78 -6.41 3.86
N ALA A 70 -27.45 -6.79 4.96
CA ALA A 70 -28.90 -6.67 5.09
C ALA A 70 -29.37 -5.21 4.92
N ALA A 71 -28.69 -4.24 5.54
CA ALA A 71 -28.99 -2.82 5.38
C ALA A 71 -28.87 -2.36 3.92
N ARG A 72 -27.80 -2.77 3.21
CA ARG A 72 -27.63 -2.44 1.78
C ARG A 72 -28.67 -3.06 0.88
N SER A 73 -29.08 -4.30 1.15
CA SER A 73 -30.17 -4.94 0.39
C SER A 73 -31.49 -4.16 0.47
N ARG A 74 -31.66 -3.34 1.52
CA ARG A 74 -32.80 -2.42 1.70
C ARG A 74 -32.56 -1.02 1.13
N GLY A 75 -31.49 -0.83 0.35
CA GLY A 75 -31.11 0.47 -0.22
C GLY A 75 -30.52 1.46 0.77
N ARG A 76 -30.10 1.04 1.98
CA ARG A 76 -29.45 1.95 2.94
C ARG A 76 -27.99 2.19 2.57
N THR A 77 -27.59 3.45 2.71
CA THR A 77 -26.23 3.94 2.43
C THR A 77 -25.65 4.57 3.69
N ALA A 78 -24.35 4.36 3.92
CA ALA A 78 -23.65 4.97 5.05
C ALA A 78 -23.39 6.46 4.78
N SER A 79 -23.25 7.26 5.83
CA SER A 79 -22.96 8.69 5.70
C SER A 79 -21.61 8.96 5.01
N VAL A 80 -20.65 8.04 5.20
CA VAL A 80 -19.30 8.10 4.61
C VAL A 80 -19.20 7.47 3.21
N ALA A 81 -20.32 7.17 2.53
CA ALA A 81 -20.29 6.49 1.24
C ALA A 81 -19.64 7.33 0.13
N SER A 82 -20.01 8.61 0.00
CA SER A 82 -19.37 9.48 -0.99
C SER A 82 -17.87 9.62 -0.76
N GLU A 83 -17.45 9.71 0.50
CA GLU A 83 -16.02 9.76 0.81
C GLU A 83 -15.29 8.46 0.46
N ILE A 84 -15.95 7.30 0.55
CA ILE A 84 -15.38 6.04 0.05
C ILE A 84 -15.18 6.12 -1.46
N ASP A 85 -16.18 6.59 -2.20
CA ASP A 85 -16.13 6.72 -3.66
C ASP A 85 -15.03 7.73 -4.09
N ASP A 86 -14.89 8.84 -3.36
CA ASP A 86 -13.83 9.83 -3.57
C ASP A 86 -12.43 9.22 -3.35
N ILE A 87 -12.24 8.45 -2.27
CA ILE A 87 -10.96 7.80 -1.98
C ILE A 87 -10.62 6.73 -3.03
N GLU A 88 -11.62 5.96 -3.48
CA GLU A 88 -11.43 4.96 -4.53
C GLU A 88 -11.05 5.62 -5.87
N SER A 89 -11.69 6.74 -6.20
CA SER A 89 -11.34 7.55 -7.37
C SER A 89 -9.92 8.14 -7.26
N ASP A 90 -9.57 8.68 -6.08
CA ASP A 90 -8.24 9.20 -5.78
C ASP A 90 -7.16 8.13 -5.89
N LEU A 91 -7.46 6.88 -5.52
CA LEU A 91 -6.57 5.73 -5.64
C LEU A 91 -6.41 5.28 -7.10
N ALA A 92 -7.49 5.30 -7.88
CA ALA A 92 -7.48 4.93 -9.29
C ALA A 92 -6.69 5.93 -10.15
N ALA A 93 -6.65 7.20 -9.74
CA ALA A 93 -5.87 8.25 -10.40
C ALA A 93 -4.35 8.17 -10.12
N ILE A 94 -3.89 7.28 -9.23
CA ILE A 94 -2.47 7.14 -8.91
C ILE A 94 -1.78 6.24 -9.93
N GLU A 95 -0.97 6.86 -10.78
CA GLU A 95 -0.07 6.17 -11.71
C GLU A 95 1.38 6.43 -11.31
N ILE A 96 2.19 5.37 -11.24
CA ILE A 96 3.58 5.45 -10.80
C ILE A 96 4.47 4.71 -11.79
N GLU A 97 5.20 5.47 -12.61
CA GLU A 97 6.13 4.91 -13.59
C GLU A 97 7.48 4.60 -12.93
N PRO A 98 8.09 3.42 -13.16
CA PRO A 98 9.45 3.13 -12.69
C PRO A 98 10.48 4.11 -13.28
N VAL A 99 11.45 4.52 -12.45
CA VAL A 99 12.56 5.40 -12.86
C VAL A 99 13.88 4.69 -12.66
N ASP A 100 14.68 4.57 -13.73
CA ASP A 100 16.02 3.97 -13.68
C ASP A 100 17.09 5.00 -13.29
N LEU A 101 17.25 5.18 -11.97
CA LEU A 101 18.33 6.00 -11.41
C LEU A 101 19.72 5.40 -11.65
N THR A 102 19.83 4.09 -11.85
CA THR A 102 21.11 3.40 -12.00
C THR A 102 21.70 3.70 -13.37
N ALA A 103 20.91 3.60 -14.44
CA ALA A 103 21.34 4.00 -15.77
C ALA A 103 21.76 5.47 -15.84
N ALA A 104 20.99 6.36 -15.21
CA ALA A 104 21.32 7.79 -15.19
C ALA A 104 22.65 8.08 -14.45
N ARG A 105 22.90 7.43 -13.31
CA ARG A 105 24.18 7.56 -12.58
C ARG A 105 25.35 7.00 -13.37
N ARG A 106 25.15 5.84 -14.02
CA ARG A 106 26.18 5.22 -14.86
C ARG A 106 26.57 6.15 -16.00
N ARG A 107 25.60 6.80 -16.66
CA ARG A 107 25.89 7.73 -17.75
C ARG A 107 26.76 8.91 -17.29
N VAL A 108 26.46 9.50 -16.14
CA VAL A 108 27.28 10.58 -15.57
C VAL A 108 28.72 10.10 -15.32
N ALA A 109 28.90 8.90 -14.75
CA ALA A 109 30.23 8.34 -14.52
C ALA A 109 31.00 8.10 -15.83
N GLU A 110 30.32 7.57 -16.86
CA GLU A 110 30.90 7.35 -18.19
C GLU A 110 31.37 8.66 -18.83
N THR A 111 30.52 9.70 -18.84
CA THR A 111 30.85 11.00 -19.44
C THR A 111 31.98 11.72 -18.70
N THR A 112 32.00 11.64 -17.36
CA THR A 112 33.10 12.19 -16.57
C THR A 112 34.41 11.45 -16.84
N GLY A 113 34.37 10.11 -16.94
CA GLY A 113 35.54 9.32 -17.29
C GLY A 113 36.06 9.56 -18.71
N GLU A 114 35.19 9.90 -19.66
CA GLU A 114 35.57 10.31 -21.02
C GLU A 114 36.24 11.69 -21.03
N ILE A 115 35.70 12.66 -20.29
CA ILE A 115 36.28 14.00 -20.16
C ILE A 115 37.70 13.93 -19.62
N GLU A 116 37.96 13.16 -18.58
CA GLU A 116 39.31 13.06 -18.01
C GLU A 116 40.30 12.45 -19.02
N ARG A 117 39.90 11.40 -19.74
CA ARG A 117 40.72 10.81 -20.82
C ARG A 117 41.02 11.81 -21.94
N LEU A 118 40.03 12.61 -22.35
CA LEU A 118 40.21 13.63 -23.39
C LEU A 118 41.08 14.81 -22.93
N LYS A 119 40.97 15.25 -21.66
CA LYS A 119 41.86 16.26 -21.08
C LYS A 119 43.32 15.80 -21.09
N GLU A 120 43.58 14.55 -20.71
CA GLU A 120 44.92 13.96 -20.77
C GLU A 120 45.46 13.94 -22.20
N ARG A 121 44.63 13.52 -23.17
CA ARG A 121 44.99 13.52 -24.60
C ARG A 121 45.34 14.92 -25.11
N VAL A 122 44.51 15.92 -24.80
CA VAL A 122 44.75 17.33 -25.16
C VAL A 122 46.06 17.84 -24.54
N ALA A 123 46.33 17.51 -23.27
CA ALA A 123 47.57 17.91 -22.60
C ALA A 123 48.81 17.29 -23.26
N ALA A 124 48.75 16.01 -23.62
CA ALA A 124 49.82 15.30 -24.32
C ALA A 124 50.12 15.92 -25.70
N LEU A 125 49.09 16.11 -26.53
CA LEU A 125 49.22 16.71 -27.87
C LEU A 125 49.74 18.15 -27.82
N ARG A 126 49.27 18.94 -26.85
CA ARG A 126 49.79 20.29 -26.61
C ARG A 126 51.27 20.26 -26.23
N GLY A 127 51.70 19.27 -25.45
CA GLY A 127 53.11 19.03 -25.11
C GLY A 127 53.96 18.73 -26.34
N ASP A 128 53.51 17.79 -27.19
CA ASP A 128 54.20 17.38 -28.41
C ASP A 128 54.33 18.54 -29.41
N ALA A 129 53.23 19.25 -29.70
CA ALA A 129 53.25 20.42 -30.58
C ALA A 129 54.18 21.53 -30.06
N ARG A 130 54.38 21.65 -28.73
CA ARG A 130 55.34 22.60 -28.15
C ARG A 130 56.78 22.13 -28.32
N ALA A 131 57.03 20.84 -28.13
CA ALA A 131 58.35 20.24 -28.30
C ALA A 131 58.84 20.35 -29.75
N ARG A 132 57.99 20.06 -30.74
CA ARG A 132 58.34 20.18 -32.17
C ARG A 132 58.69 21.61 -32.57
N ARG A 133 57.90 22.59 -32.12
CA ARG A 133 58.23 24.02 -32.34
C ARG A 133 59.54 24.44 -31.69
N ALA A 134 59.90 23.87 -30.53
CA ALA A 134 61.14 24.23 -29.83
C ALA A 134 62.41 23.76 -30.57
N VAL A 135 62.28 22.78 -31.47
CA VAL A 135 63.37 22.25 -32.30
C VAL A 135 63.23 22.62 -33.78
N ASP A 136 62.37 23.61 -34.10
CA ASP A 136 62.03 24.03 -35.47
C ASP A 136 61.60 22.86 -36.40
N ALA A 137 60.96 21.84 -35.83
CA ALA A 137 60.36 20.75 -36.58
C ALA A 137 58.91 21.07 -36.98
N ASP A 138 58.43 20.46 -38.07
CA ASP A 138 57.05 20.57 -38.52
C ASP A 138 56.07 20.09 -37.42
N ALA A 139 55.15 20.97 -37.05
CA ALA A 139 54.18 20.78 -35.99
C ALA A 139 52.73 20.73 -36.50
N ASP A 140 52.49 20.88 -37.80
CA ASP A 140 51.14 21.07 -38.36
C ASP A 140 50.23 19.87 -38.05
N ALA A 141 50.69 18.66 -38.30
CA ALA A 141 49.92 17.44 -37.95
C ALA A 141 49.61 17.34 -36.45
N ALA A 142 50.52 17.76 -35.57
CA ALA A 142 50.28 17.74 -34.13
C ALA A 142 49.27 18.82 -33.69
N LEU A 143 49.13 19.89 -34.47
CA LEU A 143 48.13 20.94 -34.24
C LEU A 143 46.75 20.50 -34.69
N ASP A 144 46.65 19.84 -35.85
CA ASP A 144 45.38 19.26 -36.33
C ASP A 144 44.83 18.21 -35.36
N ASP A 145 45.71 17.34 -34.83
CA ASP A 145 45.34 16.35 -33.81
C ASP A 145 44.88 17.04 -32.51
N LEU A 146 45.56 18.11 -32.09
CA LEU A 146 45.20 18.89 -30.91
C LEU A 146 43.84 19.57 -31.07
N GLU A 147 43.58 20.17 -32.23
CA GLU A 147 42.29 20.79 -32.54
C GLU A 147 41.16 19.76 -32.50
N THR A 148 41.37 18.60 -33.11
CA THR A 148 40.42 17.47 -33.09
C THR A 148 40.14 17.02 -31.65
N ALA A 149 41.17 16.78 -30.84
CA ALA A 149 41.02 16.36 -29.45
C ALA A 149 40.32 17.43 -28.58
N ALA A 150 40.56 18.72 -28.85
CA ALA A 150 39.88 19.82 -28.17
C ALA A 150 38.39 19.89 -28.54
N ALA A 151 38.04 19.63 -29.80
CA ALA A 151 36.66 19.54 -30.25
C ALA A 151 35.93 18.34 -29.61
N GLU A 152 36.57 17.17 -29.57
CA GLU A 152 36.07 15.98 -28.86
C GLU A 152 35.83 16.29 -27.36
N LEU A 153 36.78 16.95 -26.70
CA LEU A 153 36.64 17.35 -25.29
C LEU A 153 35.44 18.27 -25.07
N SER A 154 35.25 19.26 -25.96
CA SER A 154 34.10 20.17 -25.86
C SER A 154 32.76 19.44 -26.05
N ALA A 155 32.70 18.48 -26.97
CA ALA A 155 31.52 17.64 -27.17
C ALA A 155 31.25 16.77 -25.93
N ALA A 156 32.27 16.12 -25.36
CA ALA A 156 32.14 15.30 -24.15
C ALA A 156 31.71 16.13 -22.93
N GLN A 157 32.21 17.35 -22.78
CA GLN A 157 31.76 18.29 -21.74
C GLN A 157 30.28 18.64 -21.88
N THR A 158 29.81 18.86 -23.10
CA THR A 158 28.39 19.10 -23.38
C THR A 158 27.55 17.88 -23.03
N GLU A 159 28.02 16.68 -23.37
CA GLU A 159 27.33 15.44 -23.04
C GLU A 159 27.26 15.17 -21.53
N ALA A 160 28.32 15.49 -20.77
CA ALA A 160 28.30 15.37 -19.32
C ALA A 160 27.25 16.28 -18.68
N ILE A 161 27.14 17.53 -19.14
CA ILE A 161 26.09 18.45 -18.67
C ILE A 161 24.70 17.85 -18.94
N ALA A 162 24.49 17.27 -20.13
CA ALA A 162 23.22 16.62 -20.46
C ALA A 162 22.94 15.39 -19.58
N ALA A 163 23.97 14.57 -19.28
CA ALA A 163 23.86 13.42 -18.40
C ALA A 163 23.53 13.82 -16.95
N GLU A 164 24.16 14.88 -16.43
CA GLU A 164 23.87 15.43 -15.10
C GLU A 164 22.43 15.93 -15.00
N GLN A 165 21.97 16.70 -16.00
CA GLN A 165 20.58 17.17 -16.07
C GLN A 165 19.58 16.00 -16.18
N ALA A 166 19.93 14.94 -16.90
CA ALA A 166 19.09 13.74 -16.95
C ALA A 166 19.01 13.04 -15.58
N LEU A 167 20.13 12.93 -14.86
CA LEU A 167 20.17 12.38 -13.52
C LEU A 167 19.36 13.22 -12.51
N GLU A 168 19.44 14.55 -12.59
CA GLU A 168 18.63 15.43 -11.75
C GLU A 168 17.13 15.24 -11.99
N ARG A 169 16.70 15.20 -13.26
CA ARG A 169 15.31 14.92 -13.62
C ARG A 169 14.84 13.55 -13.10
N ALA A 170 15.65 12.52 -13.29
CA ALA A 170 15.35 11.18 -12.79
C ALA A 170 15.25 11.15 -11.25
N ARG A 171 16.11 11.89 -10.52
CA ARG A 171 16.01 12.01 -9.05
C ARG A 171 14.74 12.70 -8.61
N ALA A 172 14.35 13.79 -9.29
CA ALA A 172 13.12 14.50 -8.98
C ALA A 172 11.88 13.62 -9.23
N GLU A 173 11.88 12.86 -10.32
CA GLU A 173 10.81 11.93 -10.64
C GLU A 173 10.74 10.76 -9.65
N ALA A 174 11.87 10.15 -9.29
CA ALA A 174 11.92 9.14 -8.26
C ALA A 174 11.44 9.65 -6.89
N ALA A 175 11.68 10.93 -6.57
CA ALA A 175 11.12 11.56 -5.36
C ALA A 175 9.60 11.69 -5.45
N ARG A 176 9.06 12.19 -6.56
CA ARG A 176 7.61 12.25 -6.81
C ARG A 176 6.95 10.88 -6.70
N ASN A 177 7.54 9.85 -7.30
CA ASN A 177 7.04 8.48 -7.21
C ASN A 177 7.01 7.96 -5.77
N ARG A 178 8.02 8.28 -4.95
CA ARG A 178 8.00 7.91 -3.53
C ARG A 178 6.89 8.62 -2.76
N ASP A 179 6.66 9.90 -3.05
CA ASP A 179 5.58 10.66 -2.41
C ASP A 179 4.21 10.14 -2.83
N GLU A 180 4.05 9.76 -4.09
CA GLU A 180 2.81 9.16 -4.59
C GLU A 180 2.55 7.77 -4.00
N ARG A 181 3.59 6.91 -3.87
CA ARG A 181 3.47 5.64 -3.12
C ARG A 181 3.04 5.88 -1.68
N ARG A 182 3.59 6.89 -1.02
CA ARG A 182 3.19 7.26 0.35
C ARG A 182 1.75 7.75 0.40
N ARG A 183 1.30 8.53 -0.59
CA ARG A 183 -0.10 8.96 -0.72
C ARG A 183 -1.04 7.77 -0.91
N ARG A 184 -0.70 6.84 -1.81
CA ARG A 184 -1.45 5.60 -2.05
C ARG A 184 -1.64 4.78 -0.77
N LEU A 185 -0.57 4.58 0.01
CA LEU A 185 -0.63 3.86 1.30
C LEU A 185 -1.59 4.54 2.29
N ARG A 186 -1.48 5.87 2.47
CA ARG A 186 -2.37 6.62 3.36
C ARG A 186 -3.84 6.53 2.93
N LEU A 187 -4.11 6.61 1.62
CA LEU A 187 -5.46 6.49 1.08
C LEU A 187 -6.03 5.08 1.29
N ARG A 188 -5.24 4.01 1.10
CA ARG A 188 -5.68 2.63 1.38
C ARG A 188 -6.06 2.43 2.84
N ASP A 189 -5.28 2.98 3.76
CA ASP A 189 -5.58 2.91 5.20
C ASP A 189 -6.84 3.69 5.54
N ARG A 190 -6.98 4.91 4.98
CA ARG A 190 -8.20 5.71 5.13
C ARG A 190 -9.42 4.97 4.57
N LEU A 191 -9.32 4.36 3.40
CA LEU A 191 -10.37 3.56 2.77
C LEU A 191 -10.80 2.41 3.68
N ARG A 192 -9.84 1.66 4.24
CA ARG A 192 -10.11 0.57 5.18
C ARG A 192 -10.88 1.06 6.41
N ASN A 193 -10.47 2.19 6.97
CA ASN A 193 -11.12 2.81 8.12
C ASN A 193 -12.54 3.29 7.78
N ARG A 194 -12.74 3.93 6.63
CA ARG A 194 -14.08 4.38 6.17
C ARG A 194 -15.01 3.21 5.86
N ARG A 195 -14.50 2.14 5.22
CA ARG A 195 -15.25 0.89 5.02
C ARG A 195 -15.62 0.22 6.36
N ARG A 196 -14.81 0.37 7.41
CA ARG A 196 -15.15 -0.10 8.77
C ARG A 196 -16.25 0.76 9.40
N ALA A 197 -16.13 2.09 9.33
CA ALA A 197 -17.15 3.03 9.81
C ALA A 197 -18.50 2.80 9.11
N ALA A 198 -18.50 2.69 7.77
CA ALA A 198 -19.69 2.40 6.98
C ALA A 198 -20.38 1.09 7.40
N ARG A 199 -19.61 0.04 7.70
CA ARG A 199 -20.18 -1.22 8.20
C ARG A 199 -20.79 -1.07 9.58
N HIS A 200 -20.17 -0.29 10.46
CA HIS A 200 -20.71 -0.02 11.79
C HIS A 200 -22.02 0.76 11.70
N GLU A 201 -22.05 1.90 11.00
CA GLU A 201 -23.27 2.71 10.80
C GLU A 201 -24.43 1.89 10.23
N LEU A 202 -24.16 1.10 9.19
CA LEU A 202 -25.19 0.27 8.55
C LEU A 202 -25.71 -0.83 9.47
N ALA A 203 -24.82 -1.47 10.24
CA ALA A 203 -25.21 -2.52 11.18
C ALA A 203 -26.05 -1.96 12.34
N GLU A 204 -25.62 -0.83 12.92
CA GLU A 204 -26.37 -0.12 13.97
C GLU A 204 -27.77 0.26 13.49
N ALA A 205 -27.87 0.80 12.27
CA ALA A 205 -29.13 1.28 11.74
C ALA A 205 -30.21 0.19 11.63
N VAL A 206 -29.84 -1.08 11.41
CA VAL A 206 -30.78 -2.20 11.30
C VAL A 206 -30.81 -3.10 12.55
N TYR A 207 -30.06 -2.73 13.59
CA TYR A 207 -29.94 -3.52 14.79
C TYR A 207 -31.26 -3.69 15.56
N PRO A 208 -32.11 -2.65 15.70
CA PRO A 208 -33.42 -2.81 16.34
C PRO A 208 -34.32 -3.83 15.62
N GLU A 209 -34.32 -3.84 14.29
CA GLU A 209 -35.06 -4.80 13.48
C GLU A 209 -34.48 -6.22 13.60
N PHE A 210 -33.15 -6.35 13.70
CA PHE A 210 -32.48 -7.62 13.98
C PHE A 210 -32.90 -8.20 15.33
N ARG A 211 -32.92 -7.39 16.40
CA ARG A 211 -33.37 -7.83 17.73
C ARG A 211 -34.81 -8.34 17.71
N GLN A 212 -35.69 -7.69 16.94
CA GLN A 212 -37.07 -8.16 16.76
C GLN A 212 -37.13 -9.46 15.95
N ALA A 213 -36.25 -9.62 14.95
CA ALA A 213 -36.17 -10.83 14.15
C ALA A 213 -35.73 -12.06 14.97
N LEU A 214 -34.85 -11.88 15.97
CA LEU A 214 -34.43 -12.97 16.87
C LEU A 214 -35.61 -13.66 17.56
N ALA A 215 -36.67 -12.93 17.93
CA ALA A 215 -37.86 -13.50 18.57
C ALA A 215 -38.62 -14.52 17.72
N VAL A 216 -38.36 -14.56 16.42
CA VAL A 216 -39.12 -15.34 15.44
C VAL A 216 -38.31 -16.49 14.86
N VAL A 217 -36.99 -16.33 14.78
CA VAL A 217 -36.11 -17.34 14.16
C VAL A 217 -35.81 -18.48 15.12
N PRO A 218 -35.61 -19.70 14.60
CA PRO A 218 -35.20 -20.84 15.41
C PRO A 218 -33.88 -20.55 16.14
N GLY A 219 -33.80 -20.92 17.42
CA GLY A 219 -32.62 -20.70 18.24
C GLY A 219 -32.34 -19.23 18.61
N GLY A 220 -33.20 -18.28 18.22
CA GLY A 220 -33.04 -16.87 18.56
C GLY A 220 -33.71 -16.48 19.87
N ASP A 221 -32.99 -15.76 20.73
CA ASP A 221 -33.53 -15.05 21.89
C ASP A 221 -33.19 -13.54 21.79
N PRO A 222 -34.18 -12.63 21.82
CA PRO A 222 -33.94 -11.19 21.88
C PRO A 222 -33.15 -10.69 23.10
N ASN A 223 -33.02 -11.49 24.16
CA ASN A 223 -32.19 -11.18 25.33
C ASN A 223 -30.70 -11.32 25.03
N ASP A 224 -30.32 -12.23 24.13
CA ASP A 224 -28.93 -12.45 23.69
C ASP A 224 -28.44 -11.34 22.76
N ALA A 225 -29.33 -10.43 22.34
CA ALA A 225 -29.01 -9.30 21.48
C ALA A 225 -28.04 -8.30 22.15
N GLY A 226 -28.07 -8.13 23.47
CA GLY A 226 -27.32 -7.05 24.10
C GLY A 226 -27.68 -5.65 23.56
N SER A 227 -26.80 -4.67 23.75
CA SER A 227 -27.03 -3.27 23.39
C SER A 227 -26.63 -2.87 21.96
N GLY A 228 -25.91 -3.73 21.26
CA GLY A 228 -25.38 -3.45 19.92
C GLY A 228 -24.75 -4.70 19.27
N PRO A 229 -24.38 -4.63 17.98
CA PRO A 229 -23.87 -5.78 17.22
C PRO A 229 -22.61 -6.45 17.82
N GLU A 230 -21.78 -5.72 18.56
CA GLU A 230 -20.63 -6.30 19.29
C GLU A 230 -20.98 -7.06 20.56
N ALA A 231 -22.14 -6.80 21.14
CA ALA A 231 -22.56 -7.37 22.42
C ALA A 231 -23.45 -8.60 22.23
N TYR A 232 -23.63 -9.06 20.98
CA TYR A 232 -24.37 -10.27 20.69
C TYR A 232 -23.63 -11.51 21.17
N ASP A 233 -24.28 -12.31 22.01
CA ASP A 233 -23.72 -13.52 22.64
C ASP A 233 -24.57 -14.78 22.37
N GLY A 234 -25.48 -14.69 21.40
CA GLY A 234 -26.37 -15.79 21.02
C GLY A 234 -25.81 -16.70 19.93
N ASP A 235 -26.62 -17.67 19.49
CA ASP A 235 -26.27 -18.63 18.44
C ASP A 235 -25.96 -17.96 17.08
N PRO A 236 -24.75 -18.16 16.50
CA PRO A 236 -24.39 -17.64 15.18
C PRO A 236 -25.36 -18.03 14.05
N VAL A 237 -25.98 -19.22 14.12
CA VAL A 237 -26.97 -19.66 13.11
C VAL A 237 -28.26 -18.84 13.25
N ALA A 238 -28.78 -18.67 14.46
CA ALA A 238 -29.92 -17.80 14.73
C ALA A 238 -29.67 -16.35 14.30
N ALA A 239 -28.48 -15.80 14.59
CA ALA A 239 -28.06 -14.49 14.11
C ALA A 239 -28.11 -14.38 12.57
N SER A 240 -27.61 -15.41 11.87
CA SER A 240 -27.60 -15.42 10.41
C SER A 240 -29.01 -15.50 9.80
N LEU A 241 -29.90 -16.30 10.40
CA LEU A 241 -31.31 -16.38 10.01
C LEU A 241 -32.04 -15.05 10.26
N ALA A 242 -31.77 -14.40 11.40
CA ALA A 242 -32.34 -13.09 11.72
C ALA A 242 -31.83 -11.99 10.77
N ALA A 243 -30.54 -12.00 10.42
CA ALA A 243 -29.97 -11.06 9.44
C ALA A 243 -30.61 -11.22 8.04
N VAL A 244 -30.84 -12.46 7.59
CA VAL A 244 -31.57 -12.73 6.34
C VAL A 244 -33.02 -12.26 6.42
N ARG A 245 -33.70 -12.45 7.55
CA ARG A 245 -35.08 -11.97 7.75
C ARG A 245 -35.21 -10.45 7.68
N VAL A 246 -34.18 -9.72 8.12
CA VAL A 246 -34.13 -8.25 8.03
C VAL A 246 -33.87 -7.78 6.60
N ALA A 247 -33.10 -8.56 5.83
CA ALA A 247 -32.69 -8.24 4.48
C ALA A 247 -33.86 -8.27 3.47
N ALA A 248 -33.67 -7.56 2.35
CA ALA A 248 -34.54 -7.61 1.18
C ALA A 248 -33.75 -8.28 0.04
N LEU A 249 -33.73 -9.62 0.02
CA LEU A 249 -32.98 -10.40 -0.96
C LEU A 249 -33.85 -10.87 -2.12
N ASP A 250 -33.45 -10.56 -3.35
CA ASP A 250 -34.07 -11.07 -4.58
C ASP A 250 -33.50 -12.43 -5.01
N ALA A 251 -32.29 -12.74 -4.53
CA ALA A 251 -31.61 -14.00 -4.77
C ALA A 251 -32.06 -15.09 -3.77
N PRO A 252 -32.06 -16.37 -4.18
CA PRO A 252 -32.37 -17.47 -3.28
C PRO A 252 -31.38 -17.57 -2.11
N VAL A 253 -31.89 -17.87 -0.91
CA VAL A 253 -31.07 -18.16 0.27
C VAL A 253 -30.86 -19.66 0.37
N GLU A 254 -29.59 -20.09 0.44
CA GLU A 254 -29.19 -21.48 0.61
C GLU A 254 -28.98 -21.81 2.10
N LEU A 255 -29.78 -22.72 2.64
CA LEU A 255 -29.64 -23.25 4.00
C LEU A 255 -28.90 -24.58 3.95
N ARG A 256 -27.87 -24.74 4.80
CA ARG A 256 -27.08 -25.97 4.92
C ARG A 256 -26.93 -26.39 6.36
N GLY A 257 -26.72 -27.70 6.58
CA GLY A 257 -26.32 -28.24 7.88
C GLY A 257 -27.26 -27.87 9.01
N GLU A 258 -26.72 -27.30 10.09
CA GLU A 258 -27.48 -26.91 11.29
C GLU A 258 -28.58 -25.88 10.98
N ALA A 259 -28.35 -24.95 10.06
CA ALA A 259 -29.35 -23.98 9.65
C ALA A 259 -30.55 -24.63 8.94
N ALA A 260 -30.29 -25.63 8.09
CA ALA A 260 -31.36 -26.40 7.45
C ALA A 260 -32.19 -27.16 8.50
N ARG A 261 -31.52 -27.88 9.41
CA ARG A 261 -32.18 -28.64 10.49
C ARG A 261 -33.00 -27.74 11.42
N ALA A 262 -32.47 -26.57 11.78
CA ALA A 262 -33.15 -25.62 12.65
C ALA A 262 -34.43 -25.07 12.01
N VAL A 263 -34.41 -24.80 10.70
CA VAL A 263 -35.59 -24.37 9.96
C VAL A 263 -36.60 -25.50 9.74
N GLU A 264 -36.16 -26.73 9.49
CA GLU A 264 -37.04 -27.90 9.37
C GLU A 264 -37.75 -28.23 10.69
N ALA A 265 -37.05 -28.11 11.83
CA ALA A 265 -37.62 -28.37 13.15
C ALA A 265 -38.61 -27.28 13.60
N ALA A 266 -38.49 -26.07 13.05
CA ALA A 266 -39.45 -25.02 13.30
C ALA A 266 -40.72 -25.28 12.47
N ASP A 267 -41.84 -25.55 13.14
CA ASP A 267 -43.15 -25.85 12.55
C ASP A 267 -43.80 -24.62 11.85
N ARG A 268 -43.01 -23.93 11.01
CA ARG A 268 -43.32 -22.75 10.22
C ARG A 268 -42.57 -22.83 8.89
N SER A 269 -43.23 -22.42 7.80
CA SER A 269 -42.57 -22.42 6.49
C SER A 269 -41.33 -21.52 6.46
N ALA A 270 -40.24 -22.00 5.86
CA ALA A 270 -38.98 -21.28 5.72
C ALA A 270 -39.15 -19.87 5.09
N ARG A 271 -40.08 -19.73 4.13
CA ARG A 271 -40.44 -18.44 3.52
C ARG A 271 -41.03 -17.46 4.53
N SER A 272 -41.91 -17.93 5.42
CA SER A 272 -42.49 -17.10 6.48
C SER A 272 -41.46 -16.71 7.54
N LEU A 273 -40.53 -17.62 7.86
CA LEU A 273 -39.46 -17.38 8.83
C LEU A 273 -38.40 -16.40 8.31
N LEU A 274 -38.06 -16.46 7.02
CA LEU A 274 -36.99 -15.64 6.46
C LEU A 274 -37.48 -14.42 5.66
N ARG A 275 -38.79 -14.26 5.47
CA ARG A 275 -39.40 -13.20 4.64
C ARG A 275 -38.81 -13.11 3.22
N THR A 276 -38.18 -14.17 2.74
CA THR A 276 -37.69 -14.27 1.37
C THR A 276 -38.57 -15.22 0.56
N ALA A 277 -38.82 -14.85 -0.69
CA ALA A 277 -39.63 -15.62 -1.62
C ALA A 277 -38.93 -16.93 -2.05
N ARG A 278 -37.60 -16.99 -1.96
CA ARG A 278 -36.78 -18.06 -2.54
C ARG A 278 -35.81 -18.62 -1.49
N VAL A 279 -36.11 -19.81 -0.98
CA VAL A 279 -35.24 -20.56 -0.06
C VAL A 279 -34.91 -21.91 -0.71
N ARG A 280 -33.64 -22.29 -0.70
CA ARG A 280 -33.15 -23.62 -1.09
C ARG A 280 -32.57 -24.31 0.13
N VAL A 281 -33.06 -25.49 0.45
CA VAL A 281 -32.48 -26.34 1.49
C VAL A 281 -31.52 -27.29 0.79
N GLY A 282 -30.23 -27.17 1.07
CA GLY A 282 -29.22 -28.14 0.62
C GLY A 282 -29.25 -29.35 1.54
N GLU A 283 -28.98 -30.54 1.00
CA GLU A 283 -28.87 -31.76 1.80
C GLU A 283 -27.90 -31.52 2.97
N ALA A 284 -28.35 -31.83 4.19
CA ALA A 284 -27.44 -31.99 5.31
C ALA A 284 -26.42 -33.03 4.87
N ALA A 285 -25.12 -32.70 4.88
CA ALA A 285 -24.07 -33.66 4.59
C ALA A 285 -24.23 -34.87 5.53
N GLY A 286 -24.93 -35.90 5.03
CA GLY A 286 -25.11 -37.20 5.62
C GLY A 286 -23.98 -38.08 5.12
N GLY A 287 -23.35 -38.80 6.04
CA GLY A 287 -22.08 -39.45 5.83
C GLY A 287 -22.08 -40.44 4.66
N ALA A 288 -21.02 -40.35 3.87
CA ALA A 288 -20.52 -41.47 3.08
C ALA A 288 -19.06 -41.67 3.49
N SER A 289 -18.85 -42.42 4.57
CA SER A 289 -17.61 -43.14 4.75
C SER A 289 -17.62 -44.28 3.73
N ASP A 290 -17.29 -43.96 2.49
CA ASP A 290 -16.94 -44.94 1.48
C ASP A 290 -15.55 -45.46 1.85
N ARG A 291 -15.52 -46.60 2.53
CA ARG A 291 -14.29 -47.38 2.69
C ARG A 291 -14.10 -48.14 1.39
N PRO A 292 -12.99 -47.95 0.66
CA PRO A 292 -12.63 -48.91 -0.36
C PRO A 292 -12.20 -50.20 0.34
N ASP A 293 -12.89 -51.29 0.04
CA ASP A 293 -12.41 -52.64 0.31
C ASP A 293 -11.03 -52.82 -0.35
N VAL A 294 -10.02 -53.15 0.46
CA VAL A 294 -8.79 -53.83 0.07
C VAL A 294 -8.53 -54.93 1.07
#